data_AF-A0A1R4HQQ3-F1
#
_entry.id   AF-A0A1R4HQQ3-F1
#
_cell.length_a   1.000
_cell.length_b   1.000
_cell.length_c   1.000
_cell.angle_alpha   90.00
_cell.angle_beta   90.00
_cell.angle_gamma   90.00
#
_symmetry.space_group_name_H-M   'P 1'
#
loop_
_entity.id
_entity.type
_entity.pdbx_description
1 polymer ?
#
loop_
_entity_poly.entity_id
_entity_poly.type
_entity_poly.pdbx_seq_one_letter_code
_entity_poly.pdbx_strand_id
1 'polypeptide(L)'
;MTEAFPWVPGRVGAWLAGRLGDGPDGLRDTVPDGFDVVIRILPPFSRDRPETGTFADWETQVASADWDSAPELLTESVSWADTAAALGRDLEDVPRSWDLLGAAYGEANDALAADGWRYSAPREGTLPPELFTRVLGVLARQTSTPDTGVAGVWEGYGGLVSAQGVGWFFGVPDPPRWIPRPLLGLGLRVMSHVLSFRERRRHFGFPSAVRALFFPCVSQPPGSGVLSRQAARGERLSLPYREYVCFAVGPRALAAADWSARAPWIPEVERGDPQSPNIVWPEGREWVLVSEIDFDSTLVACSAACAGALLSEPGIEAHRVWRDTALF
;
A
#
# COMPACT_ATOMS: atom_id res chain seq x y z
N MET A 1 25.62 -5.65 9.67
CA MET A 1 24.30 -6.27 9.86
C MET A 1 23.97 -6.97 8.55
N THR A 2 23.82 -8.28 8.54
CA THR A 2 23.36 -9.04 7.36
C THR A 2 21.97 -8.51 7.01
N GLU A 3 21.74 -8.08 5.75
CA GLU A 3 20.40 -7.66 5.31
C GLU A 3 19.40 -8.79 5.56
N ALA A 4 18.29 -8.49 6.25
CA ALA A 4 17.32 -9.50 6.62
C ALA A 4 16.59 -10.06 5.38
N PHE A 5 16.34 -9.21 4.36
CA PHE A 5 15.87 -9.60 3.03
C PHE A 5 16.85 -9.03 1.98
N PRO A 6 17.87 -9.80 1.54
CA PRO A 6 18.86 -9.28 0.61
C PRO A 6 18.26 -9.04 -0.77
N TRP A 7 18.70 -7.96 -1.43
CA TRP A 7 18.34 -7.69 -2.83
C TRP A 7 18.77 -8.84 -3.74
N VAL A 8 17.93 -9.17 -4.73
CA VAL A 8 18.24 -10.14 -5.79
C VAL A 8 17.94 -9.56 -7.18
N PRO A 9 18.69 -9.98 -8.23
CA PRO A 9 18.42 -9.53 -9.59
C PRO A 9 17.04 -9.94 -10.10
N GLY A 10 16.34 -9.04 -10.80
CA GLY A 10 14.97 -9.26 -11.28
C GLY A 10 14.73 -10.50 -12.14
N ARG A 11 15.74 -11.00 -12.87
CA ARG A 11 15.65 -12.27 -13.63
C ARG A 11 15.13 -13.47 -12.82
N VAL A 12 15.19 -13.45 -11.48
CA VAL A 12 14.57 -14.49 -10.63
C VAL A 12 13.05 -14.63 -10.88
N GLY A 13 12.38 -13.55 -11.30
CA GLY A 13 10.97 -13.50 -11.64
C GLY A 13 10.67 -13.56 -13.13
N ALA A 14 11.67 -13.71 -14.01
CA ALA A 14 11.47 -13.66 -15.48
C ALA A 14 10.47 -14.70 -16.01
N TRP A 15 10.25 -15.78 -15.26
CA TRP A 15 9.25 -16.79 -15.58
C TRP A 15 7.80 -16.28 -15.48
N LEU A 16 7.54 -15.21 -14.70
CA LEU A 16 6.22 -14.59 -14.57
C LEU A 16 5.83 -13.92 -15.88
N ALA A 17 6.74 -13.19 -16.52
CA ALA A 17 6.49 -12.49 -17.78
C ALA A 17 5.99 -13.45 -18.87
N GLY A 18 6.52 -14.68 -18.94
CA GLY A 18 6.06 -15.70 -19.88
C GLY A 18 4.69 -16.33 -19.56
N ARG A 19 4.04 -15.93 -18.46
CA ARG A 19 2.73 -16.42 -18.01
C ARG A 19 1.68 -15.31 -17.88
N LEU A 20 2.07 -14.07 -18.16
CA LEU A 20 1.14 -12.94 -18.22
C LEU A 20 0.66 -12.78 -19.67
N GLY A 21 -0.59 -12.38 -19.82
CA GLY A 21 -1.19 -12.09 -21.12
C GLY A 21 -0.86 -10.67 -21.59
N ASP A 22 -1.13 -10.42 -22.87
CA ASP A 22 -1.00 -9.10 -23.48
C ASP A 22 -2.32 -8.31 -23.33
N GLY A 23 -2.19 -7.01 -23.02
CA GLY A 23 -3.29 -6.03 -23.03
C GLY A 23 -3.97 -5.82 -21.66
N PRO A 24 -4.63 -4.66 -21.48
CA PRO A 24 -5.17 -4.21 -20.19
C PRO A 24 -6.52 -4.85 -19.80
N ASP A 25 -6.99 -5.87 -20.54
CA ASP A 25 -8.34 -6.40 -20.36
C ASP A 25 -8.36 -7.53 -19.30
N GLY A 26 -8.84 -7.19 -18.10
CA GLY A 26 -9.05 -8.11 -16.98
C GLY A 26 -7.82 -8.31 -16.10
N LEU A 27 -7.57 -9.53 -15.63
CA LEU A 27 -6.47 -9.86 -14.70
C LEU A 27 -5.25 -10.49 -15.39
N ARG A 28 -5.26 -10.57 -16.73
CA ARG A 28 -4.31 -11.40 -17.49
C ARG A 28 -2.89 -10.85 -17.49
N ASP A 29 -2.74 -9.53 -17.48
CA ASP A 29 -1.46 -8.81 -17.43
C ASP A 29 -0.91 -8.68 -16.00
N THR A 30 -1.73 -8.98 -15.00
CA THR A 30 -1.42 -8.79 -13.58
C THR A 30 -1.14 -10.11 -12.86
N VAL A 31 -1.94 -11.16 -13.14
CA VAL A 31 -1.87 -12.45 -12.46
C VAL A 31 -1.36 -13.54 -13.41
N PRO A 32 -0.29 -14.28 -13.09
CA PRO A 32 0.30 -15.28 -13.98
C PRO A 32 -0.62 -16.49 -14.20
N ASP A 33 -0.51 -17.09 -15.39
CA ASP A 33 -1.20 -18.34 -15.76
C ASP A 33 -0.56 -19.58 -15.10
N GLY A 34 -1.19 -20.74 -15.32
CA GLY A 34 -0.68 -22.04 -14.90
C GLY A 34 -0.99 -22.38 -13.45
N PHE A 35 -2.04 -21.76 -12.89
CA PHE A 35 -2.60 -22.05 -11.57
C PHE A 35 -4.08 -22.41 -11.72
N ASP A 36 -4.59 -23.25 -10.82
CA ASP A 36 -5.96 -23.76 -10.90
C ASP A 36 -7.00 -22.67 -10.64
N VAL A 37 -6.71 -21.76 -9.72
CA VAL A 37 -7.68 -20.78 -9.19
C VAL A 37 -6.98 -19.44 -8.92
N VAL A 38 -7.72 -18.36 -9.15
CA VAL A 38 -7.36 -17.03 -8.64
C VAL A 38 -8.32 -16.66 -7.50
N ILE A 39 -7.75 -16.38 -6.33
CA ILE A 39 -8.48 -15.87 -5.16
C ILE A 39 -8.24 -14.38 -5.05
N ARG A 40 -9.31 -13.64 -4.83
CA ARG A 40 -9.26 -12.24 -4.43
C ARG A 40 -9.45 -12.14 -2.93
N ILE A 41 -8.44 -11.60 -2.26
CA ILE A 41 -8.43 -11.23 -0.84
C ILE A 41 -8.89 -9.78 -0.75
N LEU A 42 -9.83 -9.53 0.13
CA LEU A 42 -10.40 -8.21 0.35
C LEU A 42 -9.85 -7.58 1.64
N PRO A 43 -9.03 -6.52 1.54
CA PRO A 43 -8.79 -5.64 2.67
C PRO A 43 -10.13 -5.07 3.17
N PRO A 44 -10.33 -4.97 4.49
CA PRO A 44 -11.59 -4.46 5.03
C PRO A 44 -11.77 -2.98 4.70
N PHE A 45 -13.03 -2.57 4.54
CA PHE A 45 -13.40 -1.17 4.60
C PHE A 45 -13.11 -0.62 6.00
N SER A 46 -12.96 0.70 6.10
CA SER A 46 -13.12 1.40 7.37
C SER A 46 -14.47 2.11 7.39
N ARG A 47 -15.02 2.31 8.58
CA ARG A 47 -16.14 3.21 8.77
C ARG A 47 -15.91 4.12 9.95
N ASP A 48 -16.39 5.35 9.85
CA ASP A 48 -16.32 6.33 10.92
C ASP A 48 -17.66 7.05 11.15
N ARG A 49 -17.83 7.57 12.36
CA ARG A 49 -18.93 8.49 12.69
C ARG A 49 -18.55 9.39 13.87
N PRO A 50 -19.18 10.57 14.01
CA PRO A 50 -19.05 11.37 15.22
C PRO A 50 -19.50 10.59 16.45
N GLU A 51 -18.75 10.69 17.55
CA GLU A 51 -19.15 10.07 18.82
C GLU A 51 -20.51 10.63 19.31
N THR A 52 -20.75 11.92 19.05
CA THR A 52 -22.01 12.59 19.35
C THR A 52 -22.45 13.47 18.20
N GLY A 53 -23.77 13.56 17.98
CA GLY A 53 -24.36 14.42 16.95
C GLY A 53 -24.23 13.86 15.54
N THR A 54 -24.36 14.73 14.55
CA THR A 54 -24.26 14.42 13.12
C THR A 54 -22.91 14.84 12.53
N PHE A 55 -22.58 14.38 11.33
CA PHE A 55 -21.39 14.88 10.61
C PHE A 55 -21.41 16.39 10.42
N ALA A 56 -22.58 17.02 10.19
CA ALA A 56 -22.69 18.47 10.09
C ALA A 56 -22.36 19.19 11.41
N ASP A 57 -22.76 18.61 12.55
CA ASP A 57 -22.40 19.13 13.87
C ASP A 57 -20.90 18.97 14.12
N TRP A 58 -20.32 17.83 13.72
CA TRP A 58 -18.90 17.55 13.82
C TRP A 58 -18.08 18.53 12.97
N GLU A 59 -18.46 18.75 11.70
CA GLU A 59 -17.80 19.72 10.80
C GLU A 59 -17.82 21.15 11.36
N THR A 60 -18.95 21.56 11.95
CA THR A 60 -19.08 22.87 12.59
C THR A 60 -18.15 23.01 13.80
N GLN A 61 -18.04 21.94 14.60
CA GLN A 61 -17.13 21.90 15.74
C GLN A 61 -15.68 21.92 15.28
N VAL A 62 -15.28 21.10 14.30
CA VAL A 62 -13.91 21.08 13.75
C VAL A 62 -13.54 22.43 13.15
N ALA A 63 -14.46 23.10 12.44
CA ALA A 63 -14.21 24.41 11.85
C ALA A 63 -13.99 25.52 12.90
N SER A 64 -14.46 25.32 14.13
CA SER A 64 -14.35 26.29 15.23
C SER A 64 -13.35 25.88 16.31
N ALA A 65 -12.92 24.62 16.33
CA ALA A 65 -11.98 24.07 17.28
C ALA A 65 -10.53 24.37 16.87
N ASP A 66 -9.66 24.52 17.86
CA ASP A 66 -8.23 24.33 17.63
C ASP A 66 -7.99 22.86 17.27
N TRP A 67 -6.99 22.58 16.43
CA TRP A 67 -6.69 21.22 15.94
C TRP A 67 -6.60 20.17 17.06
N ASP A 68 -6.00 20.52 18.20
CA ASP A 68 -5.84 19.64 19.37
C ASP A 68 -7.14 19.37 20.15
N SER A 69 -8.22 20.07 19.80
CA SER A 69 -9.54 19.99 20.44
C SER A 69 -10.65 19.53 19.48
N ALA A 70 -10.30 19.09 18.28
CA ALA A 70 -11.25 18.57 17.32
C ALA A 70 -11.98 17.34 17.91
N PRO A 71 -13.32 17.26 17.79
CA PRO A 71 -14.08 16.13 18.30
C PRO A 71 -13.65 14.81 17.63
N GLU A 72 -13.56 13.74 18.42
CA GLU A 72 -13.13 12.44 17.92
C GLU A 72 -14.20 11.74 17.06
N LEU A 73 -13.73 10.96 16.09
CA LEU A 73 -14.54 10.03 15.33
C LEU A 73 -14.38 8.63 15.94
N LEU A 74 -15.48 7.92 16.10
CA LEU A 74 -15.45 6.48 16.34
C LEU A 74 -15.12 5.82 15.00
N THR A 75 -14.05 5.01 14.96
CA THR A 75 -13.59 4.34 13.75
C THR A 75 -13.56 2.83 13.95
N GLU A 76 -14.07 2.10 12.97
CA GLU A 76 -14.14 0.64 12.97
C GLU A 76 -13.69 0.07 11.63
N SER A 77 -13.14 -1.14 11.66
CA SER A 77 -12.92 -1.95 10.46
C SER A 77 -14.17 -2.81 10.19
N VAL A 78 -14.58 -2.90 8.94
CA VAL A 78 -15.82 -3.57 8.53
C VAL A 78 -15.59 -4.41 7.26
N SER A 79 -16.30 -5.55 7.17
CA SER A 79 -16.22 -6.43 6.01
C SER A 79 -16.83 -5.79 4.76
N TRP A 80 -16.48 -6.28 3.58
CA TRP A 80 -17.15 -5.88 2.35
C TRP A 80 -18.60 -6.32 2.34
N ALA A 81 -18.91 -7.52 2.85
CA ALA A 81 -20.28 -8.00 2.98
C ALA A 81 -21.15 -7.08 3.85
N ASP A 82 -20.65 -6.64 5.01
CA ASP A 82 -21.38 -5.73 5.90
C ASP A 82 -21.50 -4.32 5.27
N THR A 83 -20.47 -3.87 4.55
CA THR A 83 -20.49 -2.59 3.82
C THR A 83 -21.55 -2.61 2.71
N ALA A 84 -21.58 -3.69 1.91
CA ALA A 84 -22.58 -3.89 0.87
C ALA A 84 -24.00 -3.92 1.45
N ALA A 85 -24.19 -4.63 2.57
CA ALA A 85 -25.47 -4.66 3.27
C ALA A 85 -25.91 -3.27 3.78
N ALA A 86 -24.99 -2.49 4.36
CA ALA A 86 -25.26 -1.14 4.87
C ALA A 86 -25.62 -0.16 3.74
N LEU A 87 -25.01 -0.31 2.56
CA LEU A 87 -25.24 0.53 1.38
C LEU A 87 -26.37 0.01 0.46
N GLY A 88 -26.98 -1.12 0.81
CA GLY A 88 -28.03 -1.75 0.00
C GLY A 88 -27.52 -2.16 -1.39
N ARG A 89 -26.38 -2.82 -1.43
CA ARG A 89 -25.72 -3.34 -2.64
C ARG A 89 -25.46 -4.83 -2.48
N ASP A 90 -25.38 -5.52 -3.62
CA ASP A 90 -24.96 -6.93 -3.66
C ASP A 90 -23.47 -6.99 -3.98
N LEU A 91 -22.72 -7.79 -3.23
CA LEU A 91 -21.29 -7.98 -3.44
C LEU A 91 -21.01 -8.83 -4.68
N GLU A 92 -21.92 -9.76 -5.04
CA GLU A 92 -21.73 -10.63 -6.21
C GLU A 92 -21.80 -9.85 -7.53
N ASP A 93 -22.57 -8.76 -7.56
CA ASP A 93 -22.73 -7.88 -8.71
C ASP A 93 -21.71 -6.73 -8.73
N VAL A 94 -20.96 -6.54 -7.63
CA VAL A 94 -20.13 -5.35 -7.42
C VAL A 94 -18.68 -5.75 -7.12
N PRO A 95 -17.81 -5.81 -8.15
CA PRO A 95 -16.45 -6.25 -7.98
C PRO A 95 -15.54 -5.15 -7.44
N ARG A 96 -15.95 -3.89 -7.27
CA ARG A 96 -15.00 -2.80 -6.92
C ARG A 96 -15.51 -1.98 -5.75
N SER A 97 -14.59 -1.46 -4.96
CA SER A 97 -14.88 -0.69 -3.76
C SER A 97 -15.66 0.59 -4.09
N TRP A 98 -15.27 1.32 -5.13
CA TRP A 98 -15.99 2.53 -5.57
C TRP A 98 -17.40 2.22 -6.10
N ASP A 99 -17.60 1.06 -6.74
CA ASP A 99 -18.95 0.65 -7.17
C ASP A 99 -19.86 0.39 -5.95
N LEU A 100 -19.32 -0.18 -4.85
CA LEU A 100 -20.07 -0.35 -3.59
C LEU A 100 -20.44 1.00 -2.99
N LEU A 101 -19.51 1.95 -3.01
CA LEU A 101 -19.72 3.33 -2.57
C LEU A 101 -20.66 4.12 -3.50
N GLY A 102 -20.95 3.61 -4.71
CA GLY A 102 -21.78 4.28 -5.70
C GLY A 102 -21.10 5.48 -6.36
N ALA A 103 -19.77 5.45 -6.46
CA ALA A 103 -18.94 6.50 -7.05
C ALA A 103 -18.18 5.98 -8.28
N ALA A 104 -17.80 6.87 -9.20
CA ALA A 104 -16.82 6.51 -10.22
C ALA A 104 -15.40 6.52 -9.64
N TYR A 105 -14.49 5.80 -10.29
CA TYR A 105 -13.08 5.76 -9.89
C TYR A 105 -12.48 7.16 -9.76
N GLY A 106 -11.91 7.45 -8.59
CA GLY A 106 -11.29 8.74 -8.27
C GLY A 106 -12.25 9.89 -7.93
N GLU A 107 -13.57 9.68 -7.96
CA GLU A 107 -14.54 10.73 -7.59
C GLU A 107 -14.75 10.83 -6.07
N ALA A 108 -14.90 9.68 -5.39
CA ALA A 108 -15.06 9.61 -3.95
C ALA A 108 -14.49 8.30 -3.41
N ASN A 109 -13.86 8.37 -2.24
CA ASN A 109 -13.33 7.21 -1.52
C ASN A 109 -14.17 6.87 -0.29
N ASP A 110 -15.28 7.59 -0.06
CA ASP A 110 -16.19 7.34 1.04
C ASP A 110 -17.67 7.56 0.66
N ALA A 111 -18.57 6.99 1.45
CA ALA A 111 -20.01 7.17 1.32
C ALA A 111 -20.69 7.15 2.69
N LEU A 112 -21.57 8.13 2.93
CA LEU A 112 -22.42 8.16 4.13
C LEU A 112 -23.65 7.25 3.92
N ALA A 113 -23.77 6.23 4.77
CA ALA A 113 -24.91 5.33 4.77
C ALA A 113 -26.05 5.83 5.66
N ALA A 114 -27.24 5.23 5.50
CA ALA A 114 -28.44 5.56 6.26
C ALA A 114 -28.34 5.19 7.75
N ASP A 115 -27.39 4.32 8.13
CA ASP A 115 -27.10 3.93 9.51
C ASP A 115 -26.28 5.01 10.26
N GLY A 116 -25.92 6.11 9.60
CA GLY A 116 -25.16 7.23 10.15
C GLY A 116 -23.65 7.01 10.16
N TRP A 117 -23.15 5.92 9.58
CA TRP A 117 -21.73 5.68 9.38
C TRP A 117 -21.30 6.12 8.00
N ARG A 118 -20.11 6.71 7.91
CA ARG A 118 -19.41 6.94 6.66
C ARG A 118 -18.45 5.78 6.43
N TYR A 119 -18.59 5.10 5.31
CA TYR A 119 -17.76 3.97 4.90
C TYR A 119 -16.70 4.45 3.92
N SER A 120 -15.45 4.04 4.12
CA SER A 120 -14.32 4.45 3.30
C SER A 120 -13.62 3.24 2.69
N ALA A 121 -13.32 3.33 1.39
CA ALA A 121 -12.67 2.27 0.63
C ALA A 121 -11.32 1.87 1.25
N PRO A 122 -10.94 0.59 1.15
CA PRO A 122 -9.60 0.17 1.52
C PRO A 122 -8.53 0.85 0.68
N ARG A 123 -7.31 0.96 1.22
CA ARG A 123 -6.17 1.50 0.47
C ARG A 123 -5.79 0.58 -0.67
N GLU A 124 -5.69 1.13 -1.88
CA GLU A 124 -5.22 0.44 -3.07
C GLU A 124 -3.73 0.09 -2.99
N GLY A 125 -3.30 -0.92 -3.75
CA GLY A 125 -1.87 -1.22 -3.87
C GLY A 125 -1.22 -1.87 -2.66
N THR A 126 -2.01 -2.23 -1.65
CA THR A 126 -1.46 -2.83 -0.43
C THR A 126 -2.42 -3.81 0.22
N LEU A 127 -1.85 -4.68 1.05
CA LEU A 127 -2.58 -5.50 2.00
C LEU A 127 -2.25 -5.03 3.42
N PRO A 128 -3.25 -4.71 4.27
CA PRO A 128 -3.01 -4.28 5.64
C PRO A 128 -2.12 -5.26 6.42
N PRO A 129 -1.23 -4.81 7.32
CA PRO A 129 -0.15 -5.64 7.88
C PRO A 129 -0.64 -6.91 8.59
N GLU A 130 -1.72 -6.80 9.36
CA GLU A 130 -2.35 -7.91 10.07
C GLU A 130 -2.97 -8.92 9.10
N LEU A 131 -3.61 -8.43 8.04
CA LEU A 131 -4.17 -9.28 7.00
C LEU A 131 -3.06 -9.92 6.15
N PHE A 132 -2.01 -9.19 5.83
CA PHE A 132 -0.84 -9.68 5.11
C PHE A 132 -0.15 -10.81 5.87
N THR A 133 0.14 -10.64 7.16
CA THR A 133 0.76 -11.70 7.98
C THR A 133 -0.14 -12.94 8.08
N ARG A 134 -1.47 -12.75 8.21
CA ARG A 134 -2.44 -13.84 8.21
C ARG A 134 -2.46 -14.61 6.90
N VAL A 135 -2.57 -13.91 5.75
CA VAL A 135 -2.55 -14.50 4.41
C VAL A 135 -1.24 -15.24 4.18
N LEU A 136 -0.09 -14.63 4.46
CA LEU A 136 1.22 -15.26 4.31
C LEU A 136 1.39 -16.46 5.25
N GLY A 137 0.75 -16.43 6.43
CA GLY A 137 0.69 -17.58 7.34
C GLY A 137 -0.03 -18.79 6.74
N VAL A 138 -1.12 -18.58 6.00
CA VAL A 138 -1.81 -19.64 5.24
C VAL A 138 -0.92 -20.10 4.09
N LEU A 139 -0.42 -19.17 3.28
CA LEU A 139 0.37 -19.46 2.08
C LEU A 139 1.69 -20.19 2.40
N ALA A 140 2.32 -19.90 3.53
CA ALA A 140 3.50 -20.61 4.00
C ALA A 140 3.22 -22.09 4.32
N ARG A 141 1.99 -22.47 4.67
CA ARG A 141 1.59 -23.88 4.85
C ARG A 141 1.27 -24.58 3.52
N GLN A 142 1.13 -23.83 2.44
CA GLN A 142 0.73 -24.31 1.10
C GLN A 142 1.91 -24.35 0.12
N THR A 143 3.14 -24.45 0.63
CA THR A 143 4.36 -24.58 -0.18
C THR A 143 5.35 -25.52 0.49
N SER A 144 6.14 -26.21 -0.33
CA SER A 144 7.26 -27.05 0.10
C SER A 144 8.51 -26.23 0.46
N THR A 145 8.56 -24.96 0.06
CA THR A 145 9.68 -24.03 0.28
C THR A 145 9.24 -22.81 1.10
N PRO A 146 8.83 -22.95 2.38
CA PRO A 146 8.32 -21.84 3.18
C PRO A 146 9.39 -20.84 3.62
N ASP A 147 10.67 -21.23 3.54
CA ASP A 147 11.81 -20.44 4.02
C ASP A 147 12.59 -19.77 2.87
N THR A 148 12.25 -20.09 1.61
CA THR A 148 12.88 -19.52 0.41
C THR A 148 11.83 -19.00 -0.56
N GLY A 149 12.06 -17.81 -1.10
CA GLY A 149 11.10 -17.13 -1.96
C GLY A 149 11.59 -15.75 -2.37
N VAL A 150 10.70 -15.01 -3.04
CA VAL A 150 10.97 -13.66 -3.51
C VAL A 150 9.80 -12.75 -3.17
N ALA A 151 10.11 -11.53 -2.73
CA ALA A 151 9.19 -10.41 -2.68
C ALA A 151 9.65 -9.33 -3.65
N GLY A 152 8.74 -8.86 -4.51
CA GLY A 152 8.94 -7.74 -5.41
C GLY A 152 8.16 -6.52 -4.94
N VAL A 153 8.80 -5.36 -4.97
CA VAL A 153 8.22 -4.07 -4.61
C VAL A 153 8.32 -3.14 -5.80
N TRP A 154 7.21 -2.50 -6.16
CA TRP A 154 7.15 -1.62 -7.32
C TRP A 154 8.10 -0.44 -7.14
N GLU A 155 8.93 -0.18 -8.15
CA GLU A 155 9.97 0.85 -8.06
C GLU A 155 9.42 2.28 -8.01
N GLY A 156 8.16 2.46 -8.42
CA GLY A 156 7.50 3.76 -8.52
C GLY A 156 7.00 4.33 -7.19
N TYR A 157 7.06 3.56 -6.10
CA TYR A 157 6.75 4.11 -4.78
C TYR A 157 7.72 5.25 -4.43
N GLY A 158 7.13 6.42 -4.13
CA GLY A 158 7.87 7.64 -3.84
C GLY A 158 8.89 7.42 -2.72
N GLY A 159 10.13 7.86 -2.92
CA GLY A 159 11.16 7.73 -1.89
C GLY A 159 11.88 6.37 -1.86
N LEU A 160 11.38 5.35 -2.56
CA LEU A 160 11.94 3.99 -2.50
C LEU A 160 13.35 3.92 -3.11
N VAL A 161 13.45 4.12 -4.44
CA VAL A 161 14.72 4.01 -5.19
C VAL A 161 15.56 5.28 -5.09
N SER A 162 14.89 6.42 -4.98
CA SER A 162 15.49 7.73 -4.84
C SER A 162 14.63 8.58 -3.93
N ALA A 163 15.22 9.57 -3.25
CA ALA A 163 14.45 10.51 -2.44
C ALA A 163 13.75 11.59 -3.31
N GLN A 164 13.56 11.32 -4.60
CA GLN A 164 12.74 12.12 -5.51
C GLN A 164 11.29 11.65 -5.43
N GLY A 165 10.34 12.54 -5.74
CA GLY A 165 8.90 12.21 -5.74
C GLY A 165 8.22 12.23 -4.36
N VAL A 166 8.94 12.54 -3.28
CA VAL A 166 8.35 12.73 -1.94
C VAL A 166 8.22 14.21 -1.62
N GLY A 167 6.99 14.65 -1.37
CA GLY A 167 6.64 15.99 -0.93
C GLY A 167 6.30 16.01 0.56
N TRP A 168 6.66 17.09 1.24
CA TRP A 168 6.28 17.33 2.63
C TRP A 168 5.42 18.57 2.72
N PHE A 169 4.26 18.44 3.34
CA PHE A 169 3.37 19.55 3.63
C PHE A 169 3.50 19.90 5.11
N PHE A 170 3.76 21.18 5.39
CA PHE A 170 3.89 21.68 6.75
C PHE A 170 2.80 22.72 6.97
N GLY A 171 1.87 22.43 7.88
CA GLY A 171 0.94 23.43 8.39
C GLY A 171 1.71 24.51 9.15
N VAL A 172 1.39 25.76 8.90
CA VAL A 172 1.96 26.89 9.63
C VAL A 172 0.79 27.73 10.16
N PRO A 173 0.77 28.08 11.47
CA PRO A 173 -0.25 28.95 12.02
C PRO A 173 -0.33 30.27 11.26
N ASP A 174 -1.52 30.87 11.24
CA ASP A 174 -1.72 32.17 10.64
C ASP A 174 -0.80 33.20 11.31
N PRO A 175 0.06 33.88 10.54
CA PRO A 175 1.03 34.79 11.11
C PRO A 175 0.34 36.07 11.60
N PRO A 176 0.86 36.71 12.65
CA PRO A 176 0.31 37.97 13.14
C PRO A 176 0.27 39.04 12.03
N ARG A 177 -0.87 39.73 11.90
CA ARG A 177 -1.14 40.72 10.83
C ARG A 177 -0.14 41.89 10.76
N TRP A 178 0.64 42.12 11.82
CA TRP A 178 1.65 43.17 11.91
C TRP A 178 2.99 42.81 11.25
N ILE A 179 3.21 41.54 10.89
CA ILE A 179 4.43 41.12 10.19
C ILE A 179 4.30 41.42 8.68
N PRO A 180 5.24 42.18 8.09
CA PRO A 180 5.23 42.43 6.65
C PRO A 180 5.31 41.11 5.85
N ARG A 181 4.40 40.93 4.89
CA ARG A 181 4.34 39.76 3.98
C ARG A 181 5.70 39.29 3.39
N PRO A 182 6.62 40.17 2.93
CA PRO A 182 7.91 39.70 2.40
C PRO A 182 8.84 39.10 3.46
N LEU A 183 8.86 39.65 4.69
CA LEU A 183 9.66 39.10 5.80
C LEU A 183 9.10 37.76 6.28
N LEU A 184 7.77 37.68 6.35
CA LEU A 184 7.05 36.45 6.61
C LEU A 184 7.37 35.38 5.55
N GLY A 185 7.28 35.72 4.27
CA GLY A 185 7.59 34.81 3.17
C GLY A 185 9.03 34.28 3.21
N LEU A 186 10.01 35.12 3.57
CA LEU A 186 11.40 34.70 3.76
C LEU A 186 11.54 33.73 4.95
N GLY A 187 10.94 34.06 6.10
CA GLY A 187 10.95 33.21 7.29
C GLY A 187 10.29 31.85 7.05
N LEU A 188 9.12 31.84 6.39
CA LEU A 188 8.41 30.61 6.00
C LEU A 188 9.25 29.75 5.05
N ARG A 189 9.95 30.36 4.07
CA ARG A 189 10.86 29.62 3.20
C ARG A 189 12.00 28.98 3.98
N VAL A 190 12.67 29.73 4.87
CA VAL A 190 13.77 29.20 5.70
C VAL A 190 13.27 28.05 6.58
N MET A 191 12.14 28.24 7.25
CA MET A 191 11.53 27.21 8.09
C MET A 191 11.13 25.97 7.27
N SER A 192 10.50 26.15 6.10
CA SER A 192 10.17 25.06 5.18
C SER A 192 11.42 24.28 4.76
N HIS A 193 12.55 24.94 4.49
CA HIS A 193 13.81 24.27 4.19
C HIS A 193 14.36 23.49 5.40
N VAL A 194 14.28 24.05 6.61
CA VAL A 194 14.71 23.38 7.84
C VAL A 194 13.83 22.15 8.12
N LEU A 195 12.51 22.27 8.01
CA LEU A 195 11.57 21.16 8.21
C LEU A 195 11.75 20.09 7.13
N SER A 196 11.85 20.48 5.85
CA SER A 196 12.15 19.56 4.75
C SER A 196 13.48 18.84 4.94
N PHE A 197 14.52 19.52 5.45
CA PHE A 197 15.80 18.90 5.77
C PHE A 197 15.66 17.88 6.90
N ARG A 198 14.92 18.22 7.97
CA ARG A 198 14.67 17.31 9.10
C ARG A 198 13.91 16.07 8.64
N GLU A 199 12.84 16.21 7.87
CA GLU A 199 12.06 15.09 7.36
C GLU A 199 12.85 14.22 6.39
N ARG A 200 13.59 14.84 5.45
CA ARG A 200 14.47 14.10 4.54
C ARG A 200 15.57 13.34 5.27
N ARG A 201 16.13 13.90 6.35
CA ARG A 201 17.11 13.22 7.19
C ARG A 201 16.50 12.02 7.92
N ARG A 202 15.27 12.15 8.40
CA ARG A 202 14.53 11.07 9.08
C ARG A 202 14.22 9.91 8.13
N HIS A 203 13.74 10.21 6.92
CA HIS A 203 13.28 9.19 5.96
C HIS A 203 14.41 8.56 5.14
N PHE A 204 15.43 9.34 4.76
CA PHE A 204 16.47 8.92 3.79
C PHE A 204 17.91 9.09 4.29
N GLY A 205 18.09 9.56 5.53
CA GLY A 205 19.39 9.78 6.13
C GLY A 205 20.07 11.11 5.77
N PHE A 206 21.22 11.34 6.40
CA PHE A 206 21.94 12.62 6.36
C PHE A 206 22.49 13.00 4.97
N PRO A 207 23.10 12.10 4.17
CA PRO A 207 23.64 12.45 2.85
C PRO A 207 22.58 13.00 1.88
N SER A 208 21.40 12.39 1.85
CA SER A 208 20.27 12.83 1.02
C SER A 208 19.73 14.18 1.47
N ALA A 209 19.67 14.44 2.79
CA ALA A 209 19.24 15.72 3.34
C ALA A 209 20.18 16.87 2.96
N VAL A 210 21.49 16.67 3.09
CA VAL A 210 22.50 17.67 2.71
C VAL A 210 22.46 17.97 1.21
N ARG A 211 22.34 16.94 0.37
CA ARG A 211 22.26 17.15 -1.09
C ARG A 211 21.06 17.98 -1.50
N ALA A 212 19.88 17.75 -0.93
CA ALA A 212 18.69 18.54 -1.25
C ALA A 212 18.81 20.01 -0.82
N LEU A 213 19.60 20.30 0.22
CA LEU A 213 19.86 21.68 0.67
C LEU A 213 20.70 22.46 -0.35
N PHE A 214 21.73 21.84 -0.92
CA PHE A 214 22.65 22.48 -1.87
C PHE A 214 22.20 22.39 -3.34
N PHE A 215 21.39 21.38 -3.68
CA PHE A 215 20.97 21.09 -5.05
C PHE A 215 19.46 20.76 -5.13
N PRO A 216 18.57 21.69 -4.73
CA PRO A 216 17.13 21.43 -4.63
C PRO A 216 16.47 21.13 -5.98
N CYS A 217 16.98 21.70 -7.08
CA CYS A 217 16.45 21.51 -8.44
C CYS A 217 17.14 20.39 -9.22
N VAL A 218 18.06 19.63 -8.60
CA VAL A 218 18.75 18.53 -9.27
C VAL A 218 18.08 17.22 -8.87
N SER A 219 17.88 16.34 -9.86
CA SER A 219 17.36 14.99 -9.62
C SER A 219 18.21 14.26 -8.57
N GLN A 220 17.52 13.53 -7.70
CA GLN A 220 18.18 12.75 -6.68
C GLN A 220 18.62 11.41 -7.29
N PRO A 221 19.88 11.00 -7.14
CA PRO A 221 20.36 9.79 -7.80
C PRO A 221 19.75 8.53 -7.18
N PRO A 222 19.68 7.40 -7.91
CA PRO A 222 19.33 6.11 -7.32
C PRO A 222 20.25 5.74 -6.15
N GLY A 223 19.64 5.27 -5.06
CA GLY A 223 20.30 4.99 -3.78
C GLY A 223 20.32 6.16 -2.81
N SER A 224 19.64 7.25 -3.14
CA SER A 224 19.36 8.35 -2.21
C SER A 224 18.07 8.16 -1.42
N GLY A 225 17.23 7.19 -1.81
CA GLY A 225 15.97 6.86 -1.16
C GLY A 225 16.15 5.90 0.01
N VAL A 226 15.09 5.15 0.31
CA VAL A 226 15.08 4.12 1.37
C VAL A 226 16.02 2.97 1.01
N LEU A 227 16.04 2.56 -0.26
CA LEU A 227 16.85 1.43 -0.71
C LEU A 227 18.35 1.76 -0.76
N SER A 228 19.16 0.75 -0.44
CA SER A 228 20.60 0.80 -0.64
C SER A 228 20.96 1.10 -2.10
N ARG A 229 22.12 1.72 -2.35
CA ARG A 229 22.58 2.03 -3.72
C ARG A 229 22.65 0.79 -4.61
N GLN A 230 22.95 -0.37 -4.04
CA GLN A 230 22.99 -1.64 -4.75
C GLN A 230 21.59 -2.03 -5.23
N ALA A 231 20.61 -2.12 -4.33
CA ALA A 231 19.24 -2.45 -4.69
C ALA A 231 18.63 -1.40 -5.65
N ALA A 232 18.85 -0.12 -5.37
CA ALA A 232 18.34 0.98 -6.16
C ALA A 232 18.88 1.05 -7.59
N ARG A 233 20.06 0.47 -7.86
CA ARG A 233 20.64 0.38 -9.22
C ARG A 233 20.58 -1.03 -9.81
N GLY A 234 20.09 -1.98 -9.03
CA GLY A 234 20.05 -3.39 -9.40
C GLY A 234 19.12 -3.66 -10.58
N GLU A 235 19.33 -4.80 -11.23
CA GLU A 235 18.41 -5.34 -12.24
C GLU A 235 16.98 -5.44 -11.70
N ARG A 236 16.02 -4.93 -12.48
CA ARG A 236 14.58 -4.96 -12.17
C ARG A 236 13.91 -6.19 -12.74
N LEU A 237 12.84 -6.61 -12.10
CA LEU A 237 11.86 -7.50 -12.71
C LEU A 237 10.89 -6.64 -13.51
N SER A 238 10.94 -6.78 -14.83
CA SER A 238 10.03 -6.12 -15.77
C SER A 238 8.81 -6.99 -16.01
N LEU A 239 7.63 -6.49 -15.63
CA LEU A 239 6.32 -7.05 -15.97
C LEU A 239 5.54 -5.99 -16.78
N PRO A 240 4.42 -6.33 -17.43
CA PRO A 240 3.60 -5.33 -18.12
C PRO A 240 3.36 -4.09 -17.23
N TYR A 241 3.69 -2.92 -17.78
CA TYR A 241 3.50 -1.60 -17.18
C TYR A 241 4.26 -1.31 -15.87
N ARG A 242 5.00 -2.27 -15.30
CA ARG A 242 5.57 -2.19 -13.95
C ARG A 242 6.97 -2.79 -13.85
N GLU A 243 7.84 -2.09 -13.13
CA GLU A 243 9.18 -2.56 -12.79
C GLU A 243 9.27 -2.78 -11.27
N TYR A 244 9.85 -3.90 -10.85
CA TYR A 244 9.95 -4.28 -9.44
C TYR A 244 11.40 -4.45 -9.00
N VAL A 245 11.69 -4.02 -7.78
CA VAL A 245 12.90 -4.37 -7.04
C VAL A 245 12.62 -5.65 -6.25
N CYS A 246 13.44 -6.68 -6.46
CA CYS A 246 13.23 -7.99 -5.83
C CYS A 246 14.16 -8.22 -4.63
N PHE A 247 13.63 -8.92 -3.63
CA PHE A 247 14.34 -9.31 -2.42
C PHE A 247 14.11 -10.79 -2.15
N ALA A 248 15.16 -11.51 -1.75
CA ALA A 248 15.03 -12.91 -1.34
C ALA A 248 14.44 -12.98 0.07
N VAL A 249 13.28 -13.60 0.19
CA VAL A 249 12.58 -13.77 1.47
C VAL A 249 11.56 -14.91 1.36
N GLY A 250 11.58 -15.82 2.32
CA GLY A 250 10.61 -16.91 2.41
C GLY A 250 9.25 -16.46 2.95
N PRO A 251 8.15 -17.12 2.54
CA PRO A 251 6.81 -16.86 3.06
C PRO A 251 6.70 -16.85 4.59
N ARG A 252 7.40 -17.76 5.29
CA ARG A 252 7.40 -17.82 6.76
C ARG A 252 7.96 -16.54 7.38
N ALA A 253 8.99 -15.96 6.77
CA ALA A 253 9.61 -14.74 7.26
C ALA A 253 8.71 -13.51 7.06
N LEU A 254 7.88 -13.49 6.01
CA LEU A 254 6.86 -12.46 5.75
C LEU A 254 5.61 -12.64 6.61
N ALA A 255 5.29 -13.88 7.04
CA ALA A 255 4.18 -14.17 7.94
C ALA A 255 4.42 -13.73 9.40
N ALA A 256 5.68 -13.45 9.77
CA ALA A 256 6.03 -13.02 11.12
C ALA A 256 5.58 -11.58 11.38
N ALA A 257 5.02 -11.29 12.55
CA ALA A 257 4.49 -9.96 12.91
C ALA A 257 5.54 -8.82 12.80
N ASP A 258 6.83 -9.14 12.88
CA ASP A 258 7.93 -8.20 12.79
C ASP A 258 8.51 -8.04 11.38
N TRP A 259 7.89 -8.62 10.34
CA TRP A 259 8.45 -8.64 8.98
C TRP A 259 8.78 -7.23 8.46
N SER A 260 7.92 -6.25 8.75
CA SER A 260 8.08 -4.86 8.32
C SER A 260 9.32 -4.21 8.92
N ALA A 261 9.70 -4.59 10.14
CA ALA A 261 10.91 -4.11 10.80
C ALA A 261 12.20 -4.64 10.14
N ARG A 262 12.09 -5.72 9.37
CA ARG A 262 13.18 -6.39 8.65
C ARG A 262 13.22 -6.04 7.16
N ALA A 263 12.14 -5.45 6.64
CA ALA A 263 12.01 -5.12 5.23
C ALA A 263 12.87 -3.91 4.82
N PRO A 264 13.77 -4.05 3.83
CA PRO A 264 14.64 -2.96 3.40
C PRO A 264 13.92 -1.85 2.64
N TRP A 265 12.67 -2.05 2.21
CA TRP A 265 11.85 -1.05 1.53
C TRP A 265 10.96 -0.24 2.48
N ILE A 266 10.96 -0.54 3.78
CA ILE A 266 10.13 0.15 4.78
C ILE A 266 11.04 1.03 5.66
N PRO A 267 10.95 2.36 5.56
CA PRO A 267 11.68 3.24 6.45
C PRO A 267 11.11 3.16 7.88
N GLU A 268 11.93 3.47 8.88
CA GLU A 268 11.56 3.33 10.30
C GLU A 268 10.28 4.10 10.68
N VAL A 269 10.11 5.27 10.08
CA VAL A 269 8.96 6.18 10.25
C VAL A 269 7.63 5.63 9.70
N GLU A 270 7.66 4.68 8.77
CA GLU A 270 6.47 4.08 8.13
C GLU A 270 6.13 2.70 8.71
N ARG A 271 6.81 2.27 9.77
CA ARG A 271 6.57 0.95 10.38
C ARG A 271 5.19 0.78 11.02
N GLY A 272 4.49 1.88 11.31
CA GLY A 272 3.11 1.87 11.81
C GLY A 272 2.07 1.57 10.74
N ASP A 273 2.39 1.77 9.47
CA ASP A 273 1.54 1.47 8.32
C ASP A 273 2.40 1.02 7.12
N PRO A 274 3.03 -0.15 7.23
CA PRO A 274 4.03 -0.58 6.27
C PRO A 274 3.42 -0.98 4.92
N GLN A 275 4.06 -0.55 3.84
CA GLN A 275 3.75 -0.99 2.49
C GLN A 275 4.09 -2.48 2.29
N SER A 276 3.06 -3.30 2.04
CA SER A 276 3.23 -4.70 1.63
C SER A 276 3.98 -4.80 0.29
N PRO A 277 4.77 -5.86 0.05
CA PRO A 277 5.30 -6.13 -1.28
C PRO A 277 4.16 -6.35 -2.28
N ASN A 278 4.37 -5.91 -3.52
CA ASN A 278 3.38 -6.02 -4.58
C ASN A 278 3.29 -7.43 -5.16
N ILE A 279 4.39 -8.18 -5.16
CA ILE A 279 4.38 -9.54 -5.69
C ILE A 279 5.19 -10.47 -4.78
N VAL A 280 4.66 -11.64 -4.46
CA VAL A 280 5.35 -12.63 -3.62
C VAL A 280 5.14 -14.02 -4.17
N TRP A 281 6.20 -14.83 -4.20
CA TRP A 281 6.11 -16.25 -4.50
C TRP A 281 7.19 -17.07 -3.76
N PRO A 282 6.90 -18.33 -3.38
CA PRO A 282 7.89 -19.24 -2.84
C PRO A 282 8.80 -19.78 -3.95
N GLU A 283 9.98 -20.30 -3.60
CA GLU A 283 10.91 -20.88 -4.58
C GLU A 283 10.27 -22.00 -5.43
N GLY A 284 9.41 -22.82 -4.84
CA GLY A 284 8.65 -23.88 -5.50
C GLY A 284 7.52 -23.39 -6.42
N ARG A 285 7.20 -22.09 -6.39
CA ARG A 285 6.18 -21.43 -7.24
C ARG A 285 4.78 -22.06 -7.15
N GLU A 286 4.43 -22.62 -5.99
CA GLU A 286 3.11 -23.25 -5.78
C GLU A 286 1.97 -22.22 -5.74
N TRP A 287 2.29 -20.95 -5.51
CA TRP A 287 1.36 -19.82 -5.57
C TRP A 287 2.09 -18.52 -5.90
N VAL A 288 1.33 -17.50 -6.34
CA VAL A 288 1.81 -16.12 -6.50
C VAL A 288 0.77 -15.18 -5.90
N LEU A 289 1.21 -14.33 -4.98
CA LEU A 289 0.42 -13.23 -4.44
C LEU A 289 0.74 -11.96 -5.22
N VAL A 290 -0.27 -11.18 -5.60
CA VAL A 290 -0.17 -9.93 -6.36
C VAL A 290 -1.07 -8.86 -5.73
N SER A 291 -0.47 -7.77 -5.27
CA SER A 291 -1.14 -6.54 -4.84
C SER A 291 -0.79 -5.45 -5.87
N GLU A 292 -1.68 -5.24 -6.82
CA GLU A 292 -1.53 -4.23 -7.88
C GLU A 292 -1.89 -2.83 -7.34
N ILE A 293 -1.15 -1.80 -7.76
CA ILE A 293 -1.22 -0.44 -7.20
C ILE A 293 -2.56 0.27 -7.38
N ASP A 294 -3.31 -0.09 -8.41
CA ASP A 294 -4.60 0.45 -8.81
C ASP A 294 -5.77 -0.46 -8.33
N PHE A 295 -5.47 -1.56 -7.64
CA PHE A 295 -6.49 -2.48 -7.11
C PHE A 295 -6.70 -2.25 -5.62
N ASP A 296 -7.96 -2.25 -5.23
CA ASP A 296 -8.47 -2.22 -3.84
C ASP A 296 -8.36 -3.57 -3.10
N SER A 297 -7.65 -4.52 -3.71
CA SER A 297 -7.62 -5.92 -3.29
C SER A 297 -6.34 -6.63 -3.71
N THR A 298 -6.07 -7.77 -3.09
CA THR A 298 -4.90 -8.60 -3.38
C THR A 298 -5.33 -9.91 -4.03
N LEU A 299 -4.64 -10.31 -5.09
CA LEU A 299 -4.91 -11.52 -5.84
C LEU A 299 -3.91 -12.63 -5.47
N VAL A 300 -4.37 -13.88 -5.44
CA VAL A 300 -3.53 -15.05 -5.22
C VAL A 300 -3.85 -16.09 -6.29
N ALA A 301 -2.91 -16.33 -7.19
CA ALA A 301 -2.94 -17.47 -8.10
C ALA A 301 -2.37 -18.70 -7.39
N CYS A 302 -3.16 -19.77 -7.27
CA CYS A 302 -2.75 -20.95 -6.51
C CYS A 302 -3.50 -22.22 -6.93
N SER A 303 -3.15 -23.34 -6.31
CA SER A 303 -3.89 -24.60 -6.46
C SER A 303 -5.28 -24.56 -5.82
N ALA A 304 -6.17 -25.45 -6.23
CA ALA A 304 -7.51 -25.56 -5.62
C ALA A 304 -7.47 -25.83 -4.11
N ALA A 305 -6.46 -26.58 -3.63
CA ALA A 305 -6.26 -26.86 -2.21
C ALA A 305 -5.84 -25.60 -1.42
N CYS A 306 -4.92 -24.82 -1.98
CA CYS A 306 -4.49 -23.55 -1.39
C CYS A 306 -5.64 -22.54 -1.35
N ALA A 307 -6.41 -22.45 -2.44
CA ALA A 307 -7.63 -21.64 -2.50
C ALA A 307 -8.64 -22.04 -1.42
N GLY A 308 -8.86 -23.34 -1.21
CA GLY A 308 -9.72 -23.84 -0.14
C GLY A 308 -9.24 -23.42 1.25
N ALA A 309 -7.93 -23.45 1.50
CA ALA A 309 -7.35 -23.01 2.76
C ALA A 309 -7.60 -21.51 3.02
N LEU A 310 -7.37 -20.65 2.02
CA LEU A 310 -7.61 -19.20 2.12
C LEU A 310 -9.09 -18.88 2.39
N LEU A 311 -10.00 -19.50 1.63
CA LEU A 311 -11.46 -19.28 1.76
C LEU A 311 -12.02 -19.75 3.11
N SER A 312 -11.33 -20.67 3.78
CA SER A 312 -11.75 -21.21 5.08
C SER A 312 -11.09 -20.53 6.29
N GLU A 313 -10.08 -19.68 6.08
CA GLU A 313 -9.31 -19.08 7.16
C GLU A 313 -10.09 -17.93 7.82
N PRO A 314 -10.38 -18.01 9.13
CA PRO A 314 -11.08 -16.94 9.83
C PRO A 314 -10.30 -15.63 9.77
N GLY A 315 -11.00 -14.52 9.54
CA GLY A 315 -10.40 -13.19 9.42
C GLY A 315 -9.74 -12.91 8.07
N ILE A 316 -9.93 -13.77 7.07
CA ILE A 316 -9.67 -13.47 5.66
C ILE A 316 -11.02 -13.43 4.94
N GLU A 317 -11.42 -12.27 4.43
CA GLU A 317 -12.53 -12.17 3.50
C GLU A 317 -12.00 -12.35 2.07
N ALA A 318 -12.51 -13.36 1.37
CA ALA A 318 -12.00 -13.74 0.06
C ALA A 318 -13.04 -14.44 -0.81
N HIS A 319 -12.87 -14.34 -2.13
CA HIS A 319 -13.69 -15.07 -3.11
C HIS A 319 -12.87 -15.46 -4.32
N ARG A 320 -13.44 -16.36 -5.13
CA ARG A 320 -12.85 -16.74 -6.42
C ARG A 320 -13.15 -15.66 -7.45
N VAL A 321 -12.16 -15.36 -8.28
CA VAL A 321 -12.31 -14.48 -9.44
C VAL A 321 -11.79 -15.18 -10.69
N TRP A 322 -12.21 -14.68 -11.85
CA TRP A 322 -11.85 -15.21 -13.15
C TRP A 322 -10.86 -14.28 -13.83
N ARG A 323 -10.10 -14.78 -14.80
CA ARG A 323 -9.02 -13.99 -15.42
C ARG A 323 -9.53 -12.84 -16.30
N ASP A 324 -10.82 -12.86 -16.64
CA ASP A 324 -11.54 -11.79 -17.34
C ASP A 324 -12.35 -10.89 -16.38
N THR A 325 -12.28 -11.11 -15.07
CA THR A 325 -12.87 -10.20 -14.08
C THR A 325 -12.18 -8.84 -14.16
N ALA A 326 -12.96 -7.78 -14.39
CA ALA A 326 -12.46 -6.41 -14.41
C ALA A 326 -12.43 -5.85 -12.98
N LEU A 327 -11.24 -5.55 -12.48
CA LEU A 327 -11.02 -4.92 -11.16
C LEU A 327 -10.56 -3.46 -11.26
N PHE A 328 -10.47 -2.94 -12.48
CA PHE A 328 -10.18 -1.55 -12.82
C PHE A 328 -11.13 -1.15 -13.95
#